data_AF-A0A2V7TXF0-F1
#
_entry.id   AF-A0A2V7TXF0-F1
#
_cell.length_a   1.000
_cell.length_b   1.000
_cell.length_c   1.000
_cell.angle_alpha   90.00
_cell.angle_beta   90.00
_cell.angle_gamma   90.00
#
_symmetry.space_group_name_H-M   'P 1'
#
loop_
_entity.id
_entity.type
_entity.pdbx_description
1 polymer ?
#
loop_
_entity_poly.entity_id
_entity_poly.type
_entity_poly.pdbx_seq_one_letter_code
_entity_poly.pdbx_strand_id
1 'polypeptide(L)'
;MIALTPALEAQVTTGTIAGTVKDSTGGVAAGATVTVTETGKGTSSTYVTDANGAYTAPFLIPGNYEVAVELAGFKKHVRRGIVLQVNQHARVDVTLDVGGLTEATEVTALAPLTRADSAEMGEVIEERAVRELPLNGRNFATLVYLAPGITPGQVNENLSGASTFNPRGASNFNALGSQANANAWLVDGIDNNEYTFNTVIVTPSVESVREFKVLTGTFSAEFGRGAGVVSVSTKSGNNEIHGTAFEYLRNEVFDARNFFAKAPAKKPPLDRHQYGFSLSGPVMKNKTFFFVDYAGLKESRGLTFVNTVPTEKTRRGDFSDYRDLRGNLIPIYDPLTTRLNPAFDPSRPVSGTNPQFLRDPFPGNIIPPSRLNQVGLNVASIYPLP
;
A
#
# COMPACT_ATOMS: atom_id res chain seq x y z
N MET A 1 23.71 -2.50 35.83
CA MET A 1 22.48 -2.91 35.12
C MET A 1 21.71 -1.63 34.81
N ILE A 2 21.90 -1.06 33.62
CA ILE A 2 21.30 0.22 33.23
C ILE A 2 19.93 -0.12 32.65
N ALA A 3 18.87 0.15 33.41
CA ALA A 3 17.51 0.03 32.92
C ALA A 3 17.23 1.22 32.00
N LEU A 4 17.29 0.96 30.70
CA LEU A 4 16.86 1.92 29.69
C LEU A 4 15.32 1.89 29.67
N THR A 5 14.67 2.86 30.32
CA THR A 5 13.26 3.15 30.09
C THR A 5 13.13 3.74 28.69
N PRO A 6 12.50 3.06 27.71
CA PRO A 6 12.23 3.71 26.43
C PRO A 6 11.21 4.82 26.67
N ALA A 7 11.49 6.00 26.12
CA ALA A 7 10.50 7.06 26.00
C ALA A 7 9.34 6.50 25.17
N LEU A 8 8.13 6.57 25.72
CA LEU A 8 6.91 6.14 25.04
C LEU A 8 6.59 7.21 23.98
N GLU A 9 7.09 7.03 22.77
CA GLU A 9 6.68 7.86 21.62
C GLU A 9 5.23 7.51 21.27
N ALA A 10 4.40 8.54 21.10
CA ALA A 10 2.97 8.42 20.86
C ALA A 10 2.69 7.60 19.59
N GLN A 11 1.85 6.58 19.71
CA GLN A 11 1.33 5.84 18.55
C GLN A 11 0.36 6.75 17.78
N VAL A 12 0.66 7.02 16.51
CA VAL A 12 -0.02 8.07 15.72
C VAL A 12 -1.28 7.56 15.00
N THR A 13 -1.39 6.26 14.72
CA THR A 13 -2.64 5.67 14.17
C THR A 13 -3.61 5.34 15.28
N THR A 14 -4.51 6.27 15.51
CA THR A 14 -5.59 6.10 16.46
C THR A 14 -6.90 6.52 15.81
N GLY A 15 -8.00 5.93 16.28
CA GLY A 15 -9.33 6.45 16.02
C GLY A 15 -9.76 7.40 17.14
N THR A 16 -10.82 8.14 16.87
CA THR A 16 -11.49 8.99 17.85
C THR A 16 -12.95 8.58 17.92
N ILE A 17 -13.47 8.41 19.13
CA ILE A 17 -14.92 8.34 19.36
C ILE A 17 -15.36 9.69 19.91
N ALA A 18 -16.30 10.34 19.24
CA ALA A 18 -16.88 11.59 19.70
C ALA A 18 -18.40 11.52 19.62
N GLY A 19 -19.09 12.38 20.35
CA GLY A 19 -20.54 12.42 20.28
C GLY A 19 -21.13 13.48 21.19
N THR A 20 -22.45 13.55 21.17
CA THR A 20 -23.26 14.40 22.03
C THR A 20 -24.21 13.56 22.86
N VAL A 21 -24.35 13.92 24.13
CA VAL A 21 -25.29 13.32 25.05
C VAL A 21 -26.45 14.28 25.26
N LYS A 22 -27.67 13.77 25.04
CA LYS A 22 -28.91 14.51 25.22
C LYS A 22 -29.88 13.74 26.09
N ASP A 23 -30.89 14.42 26.63
CA ASP A 23 -32.04 13.76 27.25
C ASP A 23 -33.14 13.44 26.23
N SER A 24 -34.17 12.71 26.66
CA SER A 24 -35.33 12.34 25.84
C SER A 24 -36.19 13.52 25.35
N THR A 25 -36.02 14.71 25.94
CA THR A 25 -36.67 15.96 25.49
C THR A 25 -35.83 16.72 24.46
N GLY A 26 -34.61 16.26 24.19
CA GLY A 26 -33.64 16.91 23.29
C GLY A 26 -32.75 17.94 23.98
N GLY A 27 -32.83 18.09 25.31
CA GLY A 27 -31.95 18.92 26.12
C GLY A 27 -30.52 18.36 26.18
N VAL A 28 -29.52 19.24 26.31
CA VAL A 28 -28.12 18.84 26.41
C VAL A 28 -27.80 18.31 27.81
N ALA A 29 -27.12 17.16 27.88
CA ALA A 29 -26.75 16.53 29.15
C ALA A 29 -25.29 16.84 29.49
N ALA A 30 -25.03 18.04 30.01
CA ALA A 30 -23.70 18.45 30.47
C ALA A 30 -23.30 17.75 31.78
N GLY A 31 -22.01 17.43 31.94
CA GLY A 31 -21.49 16.78 33.14
C GLY A 31 -21.77 15.27 33.24
N ALA A 32 -22.34 14.66 32.20
CA ALA A 32 -22.45 13.21 32.09
C ALA A 32 -21.05 12.56 31.99
N THR A 33 -20.85 11.50 32.77
CA THR A 33 -19.64 10.67 32.73
C THR A 33 -19.74 9.70 31.57
N VAL A 34 -18.75 9.71 30.69
CA VAL A 34 -18.65 8.82 29.52
C VAL A 34 -17.47 7.88 29.72
N THR A 35 -17.72 6.58 29.78
CA THR A 35 -16.67 5.56 29.86
C THR A 35 -16.61 4.79 28.54
N VAL A 36 -15.43 4.83 27.91
CA VAL A 36 -15.15 4.13 26.66
C VAL A 36 -14.27 2.93 26.97
N THR A 37 -14.76 1.73 26.69
CA THR A 37 -14.06 0.46 27.02
C THR A 37 -13.73 -0.29 25.74
N GLU A 38 -12.46 -0.66 25.56
CA GLU A 38 -12.05 -1.60 24.50
C GLU A 38 -12.36 -3.02 24.98
N THR A 39 -13.22 -3.74 24.25
CA THR A 39 -13.84 -4.98 24.76
C THR A 39 -12.90 -6.18 24.71
N GLY A 40 -11.88 -6.20 23.84
CA GLY A 40 -10.91 -7.30 23.76
C GLY A 40 -9.82 -7.24 24.86
N LYS A 41 -9.48 -6.03 25.31
CA LYS A 41 -8.47 -5.72 26.31
C LYS A 41 -9.06 -5.43 27.68
N GLY A 42 -10.34 -5.03 27.76
CA GLY A 42 -10.96 -4.58 29.00
C GLY A 42 -10.39 -3.27 29.55
N THR A 43 -9.60 -2.54 28.74
CA THR A 43 -9.06 -1.22 29.11
C THR A 43 -10.11 -0.15 28.87
N SER A 44 -10.31 0.74 29.83
CA SER A 44 -11.28 1.83 29.73
C SER A 44 -10.64 3.20 29.93
N SER A 45 -11.29 4.22 29.38
CA SER A 45 -10.97 5.63 29.59
C SER A 45 -12.25 6.39 29.88
N THR A 46 -12.19 7.32 30.81
CA THR A 46 -13.35 8.09 31.27
C THR A 46 -13.20 9.55 30.90
N TYR A 47 -14.27 10.12 30.38
CA TYR A 47 -14.40 11.50 29.93
C TYR A 47 -15.67 12.10 30.53
N VAL A 48 -15.79 13.43 30.48
CA VAL A 48 -16.98 14.15 30.95
C VAL A 48 -17.47 15.05 29.82
N THR A 49 -18.79 15.11 29.64
CA THR A 49 -19.41 15.97 28.64
C THR A 49 -19.30 17.45 28.99
N ASP A 50 -19.08 18.29 27.97
CA ASP A 50 -18.99 19.73 28.11
C ASP A 50 -20.36 20.42 28.27
N ALA A 51 -20.38 21.75 28.27
CA ALA A 51 -21.60 22.56 28.41
C ALA A 51 -22.61 22.36 27.27
N ASN A 52 -22.18 21.85 26.11
CA ASN A 52 -23.04 21.52 24.97
C ASN A 52 -23.44 20.03 24.97
N GLY A 53 -23.06 19.26 26.01
CA GLY A 53 -23.25 17.82 26.09
C GLY A 53 -22.28 17.03 25.21
N ALA A 54 -21.25 17.65 24.65
CA ALA A 54 -20.31 17.00 23.74
C ALA A 54 -19.17 16.30 24.51
N TYR A 55 -18.67 15.19 23.96
CA TYR A 55 -17.48 14.49 24.46
C TYR A 55 -16.59 14.01 23.30
N THR A 56 -15.31 13.84 23.61
CA THR A 56 -14.30 13.30 22.69
C THR A 56 -13.38 12.36 23.46
N ALA A 57 -13.23 11.16 22.92
CA ALA A 57 -12.26 10.14 23.34
C ALA A 57 -11.24 9.95 22.21
N PRO A 58 -10.12 10.70 22.24
CA PRO A 58 -9.08 10.62 21.22
C PRO A 58 -8.12 9.47 21.53
N PHE A 59 -7.20 9.19 20.59
CA PHE A 59 -6.08 8.27 20.78
C PHE A 59 -6.46 6.81 21.07
N LEU A 60 -7.62 6.37 20.57
CA LEU A 60 -8.09 5.00 20.73
C LEU A 60 -7.43 4.10 19.68
N ILE A 61 -6.81 3.00 20.09
CA ILE A 61 -6.29 2.00 19.14
C ILE A 61 -7.48 1.42 18.37
N PRO A 62 -7.39 1.16 17.04
CA PRO A 62 -8.45 0.47 16.32
C PRO A 62 -8.90 -0.79 17.06
N GLY A 63 -10.21 -1.02 17.17
CA GLY A 63 -10.73 -1.86 18.25
C GLY A 63 -12.23 -2.06 18.20
N ASN A 64 -12.72 -2.95 19.07
CA ASN A 64 -14.13 -3.06 19.37
C ASN A 64 -14.37 -2.35 20.70
N TYR A 65 -15.35 -1.46 20.73
CA TYR A 65 -15.61 -0.59 21.85
C TYR A 65 -17.06 -0.70 22.33
N GLU A 66 -17.23 -0.43 23.61
CA GLU A 66 -18.51 -0.01 24.18
C GLU A 66 -18.37 1.38 24.80
N VAL A 67 -19.45 2.16 24.74
CA VAL A 67 -19.55 3.49 25.34
C VAL A 67 -20.67 3.46 26.36
N ALA A 68 -20.33 3.69 27.62
CA ALA A 68 -21.29 3.81 28.72
C ALA A 68 -21.41 5.27 29.16
N VAL A 69 -22.63 5.76 29.34
CA VAL A 69 -22.92 7.12 29.77
C VAL A 69 -23.75 7.10 31.05
N GLU A 70 -23.33 7.88 32.03
CA GLU A 70 -23.96 7.98 33.35
C GLU A 70 -24.12 9.44 33.76
N LEU A 71 -25.31 9.82 34.21
CA LEU A 71 -25.61 11.13 34.79
C LEU A 71 -26.65 10.96 35.90
N ALA A 72 -26.48 11.64 37.03
CA ALA A 72 -27.42 11.56 38.14
C ALA A 72 -28.83 11.98 37.70
N GLY A 73 -29.84 11.18 38.05
CA GLY A 73 -31.23 11.39 37.62
C GLY A 73 -31.60 10.73 36.28
N PHE A 74 -30.65 10.07 35.63
CA PHE A 74 -30.87 9.31 34.38
C PHE A 74 -30.48 7.84 34.54
N LYS A 75 -31.07 7.00 33.68
CA LYS A 75 -30.67 5.60 33.52
C LYS A 75 -29.29 5.51 32.90
N LYS A 76 -28.50 4.52 33.32
CA LYS A 76 -27.22 4.23 32.66
C LYS A 76 -27.49 3.77 31.23
N HIS A 77 -26.86 4.40 30.25
CA HIS A 77 -26.95 3.98 28.86
C HIS A 77 -25.66 3.28 28.44
N VAL A 78 -25.75 2.09 27.84
CA VAL A 78 -24.59 1.37 27.32
C VAL A 78 -24.80 1.05 25.84
N ARG A 79 -23.93 1.61 24.99
CA ARG A 79 -23.90 1.32 23.56
C ARG A 79 -22.75 0.37 23.25
N ARG A 80 -23.08 -0.82 22.77
CA ARG A 80 -22.12 -1.88 22.42
C ARG A 80 -21.99 -2.05 20.91
N GLY A 81 -20.93 -2.76 20.49
CA GLY A 81 -20.71 -3.13 19.09
C GLY A 81 -20.08 -2.02 18.24
N ILE A 82 -19.39 -1.06 18.86
CA ILE A 82 -18.75 0.04 18.15
C ILE A 82 -17.42 -0.48 17.58
N VAL A 83 -17.38 -0.72 16.27
CA VAL A 83 -16.13 -1.07 15.56
C VAL A 83 -15.44 0.23 15.18
N LEU A 84 -14.25 0.47 15.72
CA LEU A 84 -13.42 1.63 15.41
C LEU A 84 -12.27 1.23 14.49
N GLN A 85 -12.28 1.78 13.28
CA GLN A 85 -11.25 1.60 12.26
C GLN A 85 -10.09 2.60 12.43
N VAL A 86 -8.97 2.32 11.78
CA VAL A 86 -7.78 3.17 11.72
C VAL A 86 -8.12 4.53 11.13
N ASN A 87 -7.67 5.60 11.80
CA ASN A 87 -7.93 7.00 11.44
C ASN A 87 -9.44 7.27 11.22
N GLN A 88 -10.31 6.63 12.00
CA GLN A 88 -11.75 6.88 11.96
C GLN A 88 -12.14 7.87 13.06
N HIS A 89 -12.91 8.89 12.68
CA HIS A 89 -13.71 9.68 13.61
C HIS A 89 -15.12 9.09 13.67
N ALA A 90 -15.38 8.30 14.70
CA ALA A 90 -16.66 7.63 14.91
C ALA A 90 -17.59 8.51 15.75
N ARG A 91 -18.79 8.78 15.23
CA ARG A 91 -19.81 9.54 15.96
C ARG A 91 -20.76 8.63 16.73
N VAL A 92 -20.81 8.81 18.04
CA VAL A 92 -21.61 8.00 18.98
C VAL A 92 -22.45 8.94 19.85
N ASP A 93 -23.52 9.45 19.28
CA ASP A 93 -24.53 10.22 20.03
C ASP A 93 -25.34 9.28 20.94
N VAL A 94 -25.72 9.78 22.11
CA VAL A 94 -26.45 9.03 23.14
C VAL A 94 -27.62 9.86 23.66
N THR A 95 -28.79 9.23 23.75
CA THR A 95 -29.96 9.81 24.40
C THR A 95 -30.19 9.11 25.74
N LEU A 96 -30.22 9.88 26.83
CA LEU A 96 -30.47 9.41 28.18
C LEU A 96 -31.97 9.45 28.49
N ASP A 97 -32.48 8.34 29.01
CA ASP A 97 -33.83 8.24 29.56
C ASP A 97 -33.82 8.60 31.04
N VAL A 98 -34.85 9.33 31.48
CA VAL A 98 -35.03 9.66 32.90
C VAL A 98 -35.26 8.39 33.72
N GLY A 99 -34.55 8.25 34.84
CA GLY A 99 -34.66 7.09 35.73
C GLY A 99 -33.52 6.99 36.74
N GLY A 100 -33.55 5.98 37.60
CA GLY A 100 -32.47 5.74 38.56
C GLY A 100 -31.25 5.06 37.92
N LEU A 101 -30.06 5.28 38.50
CA LEU A 101 -28.79 4.70 38.03
C LEU A 101 -28.78 3.16 37.96
N THR A 102 -29.65 2.50 38.71
CA THR A 102 -29.77 1.02 38.77
C THR A 102 -30.47 0.40 37.56
N GLU A 103 -31.13 1.21 36.73
CA GLU A 103 -31.74 0.75 35.48
C GLU A 103 -30.78 1.05 34.31
N ALA A 104 -30.41 0.01 33.55
CA ALA A 104 -29.52 0.13 32.40
C ALA A 104 -30.27 -0.12 31.09
N THR A 105 -30.10 0.78 30.13
CA THR A 105 -30.56 0.58 28.75
C THR A 105 -29.37 0.11 27.91
N GLU A 106 -29.44 -1.11 27.38
CA GLU A 106 -28.42 -1.67 26.50
C GLU A 106 -28.88 -1.61 25.04
N VAL A 107 -28.09 -0.95 24.20
CA VAL A 107 -28.33 -0.90 22.75
C VAL A 107 -27.19 -1.61 22.03
N THR A 108 -27.50 -2.76 21.45
CA THR A 108 -26.62 -3.51 20.55
C THR A 108 -26.88 -3.02 19.13
N ALA A 109 -26.22 -1.95 18.71
CA ALA A 109 -26.43 -1.41 17.37
C ALA A 109 -25.54 -2.11 16.33
N LEU A 110 -26.15 -2.70 15.30
CA LEU A 110 -25.50 -3.14 14.04
C LEU A 110 -25.57 -2.06 12.94
N ALA A 111 -26.07 -0.86 13.25
CA ALA A 111 -26.16 0.22 12.26
C ALA A 111 -24.75 0.76 11.97
N PRO A 112 -24.33 0.85 10.69
CA PRO A 112 -23.03 1.42 10.32
C PRO A 112 -22.90 2.83 10.89
N LEU A 113 -21.77 3.11 11.56
CA LEU A 113 -21.45 4.46 12.00
C LEU A 113 -21.31 5.33 10.75
N THR A 114 -22.28 6.22 10.52
CA THR A 114 -22.23 7.17 9.42
C THR A 114 -21.03 8.10 9.60
N ARG A 115 -20.16 8.20 8.60
CA ARG A 115 -19.05 9.16 8.56
C ARG A 115 -19.58 10.57 8.26
N ALA A 116 -20.38 11.12 9.17
CA ALA A 116 -20.95 12.47 9.01
C ALA A 116 -19.90 13.58 9.19
N ASP A 117 -18.82 13.29 9.91
CA ASP A 117 -17.84 14.29 10.35
C ASP A 117 -16.54 14.29 9.49
N SER A 118 -16.51 13.56 8.36
CA SER A 118 -15.30 13.47 7.50
C SER A 118 -15.63 13.61 6.02
N ALA A 119 -14.84 14.43 5.32
CA ALA A 119 -14.86 14.59 3.86
C ALA A 119 -13.85 13.67 3.16
N GLU A 120 -13.22 12.75 3.88
CA GLU A 120 -12.19 11.87 3.34
C GLU A 120 -12.77 10.86 2.35
N MET A 121 -12.07 10.72 1.22
CA MET A 121 -12.35 9.64 0.27
C MET A 121 -11.34 8.52 0.47
N GLY A 122 -11.83 7.36 0.88
CA GLY A 122 -10.97 6.21 1.09
C GLY A 122 -11.69 4.96 1.56
N GLU A 123 -11.02 3.84 1.36
CA GLU A 123 -11.51 2.49 1.63
C GLU A 123 -10.68 1.85 2.75
N VAL A 124 -11.34 1.12 3.64
CA VAL A 124 -10.65 0.31 4.66
C VAL A 124 -10.62 -1.13 4.16
N ILE A 125 -9.42 -1.67 3.99
CA ILE A 125 -9.23 -3.08 3.70
C ILE A 125 -9.12 -3.81 5.04
N GLU A 126 -10.21 -4.50 5.39
CA GLU A 126 -10.38 -5.20 6.66
C GLU A 126 -9.47 -6.42 6.80
N GLU A 127 -9.24 -6.85 8.04
CA GLU A 127 -8.43 -8.02 8.40
C GLU A 127 -8.76 -9.26 7.57
N ARG A 128 -10.06 -9.51 7.40
CA ARG A 128 -10.56 -10.67 6.67
C ARG A 128 -10.10 -10.64 5.21
N ALA A 129 -10.19 -9.49 4.55
CA ALA A 129 -9.72 -9.34 3.18
C ALA A 129 -8.20 -9.56 3.09
N VAL A 130 -7.44 -9.03 4.06
CA VAL A 130 -5.99 -9.22 4.13
C VAL A 130 -5.60 -10.70 4.27
N ARG A 131 -6.37 -11.47 5.05
CA ARG A 131 -6.09 -12.88 5.33
C ARG A 131 -6.61 -13.86 4.28
N GLU A 132 -7.81 -13.62 3.75
CA GLU A 132 -8.53 -14.60 2.93
C GLU A 132 -8.35 -14.37 1.42
N LEU A 133 -7.98 -13.17 0.99
CA LEU A 133 -7.77 -12.92 -0.43
C LEU A 133 -6.48 -13.56 -0.94
N PRO A 134 -6.46 -14.04 -2.20
CA PRO A 134 -5.28 -14.68 -2.76
C PRO A 134 -4.15 -13.67 -2.95
N LEU A 135 -3.10 -13.80 -2.14
CA LEU A 135 -1.90 -12.96 -2.19
C LEU A 135 -0.70 -13.75 -2.68
N ASN A 136 -0.36 -13.58 -3.96
CA ASN A 136 0.89 -14.14 -4.47
C ASN A 136 2.09 -13.45 -3.81
N GLY A 137 2.93 -14.23 -3.12
CA GLY A 137 4.04 -13.68 -2.33
C GLY A 137 3.62 -13.06 -1.00
N ARG A 138 2.37 -13.32 -0.55
CA ARG A 138 1.83 -12.87 0.75
C ARG A 138 2.02 -11.37 1.01
N ASN A 139 1.93 -10.58 -0.06
CA ASN A 139 2.18 -9.15 -0.02
C ASN A 139 0.87 -8.39 0.11
N PHE A 140 0.53 -7.93 1.33
CA PHE A 140 -0.71 -7.19 1.57
C PHE A 140 -0.81 -5.90 0.74
N ALA A 141 0.32 -5.31 0.34
CA ALA A 141 0.35 -4.05 -0.40
C ALA A 141 -0.37 -4.13 -1.75
N THR A 142 -0.56 -5.33 -2.33
CA THR A 142 -1.33 -5.48 -3.58
C THR A 142 -2.83 -5.31 -3.39
N LEU A 143 -3.33 -5.35 -2.15
CA LEU A 143 -4.74 -5.17 -1.86
C LEU A 143 -5.19 -3.71 -1.95
N VAL A 144 -4.25 -2.75 -2.08
CA VAL A 144 -4.59 -1.35 -2.37
C VAL A 144 -5.37 -1.21 -3.68
N TYR A 145 -5.25 -2.16 -4.61
CA TYR A 145 -6.00 -2.18 -5.87
C TYR A 145 -7.50 -2.43 -5.71
N LEU A 146 -7.96 -2.81 -4.51
CA LEU A 146 -9.39 -2.90 -4.20
C LEU A 146 -10.02 -1.52 -3.97
N ALA A 147 -9.22 -0.51 -3.63
CA ALA A 147 -9.72 0.83 -3.39
C ALA A 147 -10.05 1.53 -4.73
N PRO A 148 -11.19 2.24 -4.84
CA PRO A 148 -11.53 3.00 -6.03
C PRO A 148 -10.48 4.04 -6.40
N GLY A 149 -10.23 4.19 -7.71
CA GLY A 149 -9.27 5.17 -8.23
C GLY A 149 -7.80 4.77 -8.09
N ILE A 150 -7.52 3.55 -7.64
CA ILE A 150 -6.17 2.98 -7.63
C ILE A 150 -5.96 2.10 -8.87
N THR A 151 -4.83 2.27 -9.55
CA THR A 151 -4.37 1.33 -10.60
C THR A 151 -2.95 0.84 -10.32
N PRO A 152 -2.56 -0.36 -10.80
CA PRO A 152 -1.17 -0.80 -10.72
C PRO A 152 -0.23 0.16 -11.44
N GLY A 153 0.96 0.38 -10.87
CA GLY A 153 2.01 1.11 -11.57
C GLY A 153 2.59 0.31 -12.75
N GLN A 154 3.49 0.94 -13.50
CA GLN A 154 4.10 0.31 -14.67
C GLN A 154 4.90 -0.95 -14.29
N VAL A 155 4.72 -2.00 -15.09
CA VAL A 155 5.34 -3.32 -14.88
C VAL A 155 6.82 -3.28 -15.26
N ASN A 156 7.66 -4.02 -14.53
CA ASN A 156 9.11 -4.15 -14.76
C ASN A 156 9.92 -2.87 -14.49
N GLU A 157 9.36 -1.92 -13.75
CA GLU A 157 10.13 -0.80 -13.23
C GLU A 157 10.84 -1.19 -11.93
N ASN A 158 11.90 -0.46 -11.58
CA ASN A 158 12.58 -0.68 -10.30
C ASN A 158 11.63 -0.58 -9.10
N LEU A 159 10.65 0.32 -9.17
CA LEU A 159 9.60 0.52 -8.16
C LEU A 159 8.54 -0.60 -8.11
N SER A 160 8.48 -1.50 -9.11
CA SER A 160 7.55 -2.64 -9.14
C SER A 160 8.10 -3.90 -8.44
N GLY A 161 9.11 -3.74 -7.59
CA GLY A 161 9.81 -4.86 -6.95
C GLY A 161 10.74 -5.64 -7.89
N ALA A 162 10.97 -5.14 -9.11
CA ALA A 162 11.86 -5.76 -10.10
C ALA A 162 13.32 -5.27 -10.00
N SER A 163 13.62 -4.34 -9.08
CA SER A 163 14.98 -3.84 -8.86
C SER A 163 15.89 -4.93 -8.31
N THR A 164 17.01 -5.16 -8.99
CA THR A 164 18.09 -6.05 -8.50
C THR A 164 18.97 -5.39 -7.44
N PHE A 165 18.95 -4.06 -7.34
CA PHE A 165 19.75 -3.29 -6.38
C PHE A 165 19.04 -3.10 -5.02
N ASN A 166 17.71 -3.15 -5.01
CA ASN A 166 16.90 -3.00 -3.81
C ASN A 166 15.66 -3.91 -3.92
N PRO A 167 15.83 -5.25 -3.86
CA PRO A 167 14.74 -6.19 -4.06
C PRO A 167 13.74 -6.07 -2.91
N ARG A 168 12.54 -5.57 -3.21
CA ARG A 168 11.42 -5.39 -2.27
C ARG A 168 10.14 -5.94 -2.89
N GLY A 169 9.15 -6.23 -2.05
CA GLY A 169 7.80 -6.53 -2.52
C GLY A 169 7.21 -5.37 -3.31
N ALA A 170 6.42 -5.67 -4.35
CA ALA A 170 5.74 -4.65 -5.15
C ALA A 170 4.76 -3.85 -4.28
N SER A 171 4.89 -2.53 -4.29
CA SER A 171 4.04 -1.61 -3.51
C SER A 171 3.75 -0.30 -4.24
N ASN A 172 4.02 -0.27 -5.54
CA ASN A 172 3.77 0.88 -6.40
C ASN A 172 2.32 0.87 -6.90
N PHE A 173 1.67 2.02 -6.92
CA PHE A 173 0.32 2.17 -7.45
C PHE A 173 0.07 3.62 -7.87
N ASN A 174 -0.75 3.85 -8.89
CA ASN A 174 -1.20 5.19 -9.24
C ASN A 174 -2.49 5.51 -8.50
N ALA A 175 -2.51 6.60 -7.73
CA ALA A 175 -3.74 7.15 -7.14
C ALA A 175 -4.32 8.24 -8.05
N LEU A 176 -5.53 8.03 -8.55
CA LEU A 176 -6.27 8.99 -9.40
C LEU A 176 -5.43 9.50 -10.60
N GLY A 177 -4.62 8.62 -11.20
CA GLY A 177 -3.75 8.96 -12.33
C GLY A 177 -2.42 9.64 -11.97
N SER A 178 -2.14 9.87 -10.68
CA SER A 178 -0.87 10.41 -10.21
C SER A 178 0.28 9.40 -10.35
N GLN A 179 1.53 9.87 -10.27
CA GLN A 179 2.72 9.01 -10.40
C GLN A 179 2.76 7.90 -9.35
N ALA A 180 3.27 6.72 -9.73
CA ALA A 180 3.20 5.52 -8.89
C ALA A 180 4.11 5.57 -7.64
N ASN A 181 5.09 6.47 -7.66
CA ASN A 181 6.01 6.78 -6.56
C ASN A 181 5.63 8.08 -5.84
N ALA A 182 4.42 8.61 -6.04
CA ALA A 182 3.96 9.82 -5.36
C ALA A 182 3.02 9.51 -4.18
N ASN A 183 3.10 8.31 -3.59
CA ASN A 183 2.21 7.91 -2.49
C ASN A 183 2.94 7.84 -1.15
N ALA A 184 2.19 7.99 -0.06
CA ALA A 184 2.68 7.74 1.29
C ALA A 184 2.24 6.37 1.79
N TRP A 185 3.15 5.68 2.45
CA TRP A 185 2.94 4.44 3.17
C TRP A 185 3.25 4.71 4.63
N LEU A 186 2.27 4.45 5.49
CA LEU A 186 2.41 4.59 6.94
C LEU A 186 2.22 3.20 7.56
N VAL A 187 3.07 2.86 8.53
CA VAL A 187 2.86 1.72 9.42
C VAL A 187 2.72 2.25 10.82
N ASP A 188 1.57 1.98 11.43
CA ASP A 188 1.17 2.51 12.72
C ASP A 188 1.31 4.04 12.84
N GLY A 189 1.17 4.75 11.72
CA GLY A 189 1.23 6.21 11.60
C GLY A 189 2.64 6.78 11.38
N ILE A 190 3.65 5.91 11.26
CA ILE A 190 5.04 6.28 10.98
C ILE A 190 5.32 6.12 9.48
N ASP A 191 6.02 7.08 8.87
CA ASP A 191 6.45 7.01 7.46
C ASP A 191 7.28 5.74 7.21
N ASN A 192 6.87 4.99 6.20
CA ASN A 192 7.43 3.70 5.81
C ASN A 192 7.87 3.72 4.34
N ASN A 193 8.25 4.89 3.84
CA ASN A 193 8.63 5.12 2.45
C ASN A 193 10.15 5.13 2.26
N GLU A 194 10.64 4.30 1.34
CA GLU A 194 12.06 4.27 0.97
C GLU A 194 12.44 5.49 0.13
N TYR A 195 13.63 6.05 0.34
CA TYR A 195 14.01 7.34 -0.24
C TYR A 195 14.26 7.33 -1.76
N THR A 196 14.61 6.20 -2.37
CA THR A 196 14.99 6.10 -3.78
C THR A 196 13.78 5.94 -4.69
N PHE A 197 12.91 4.98 -4.38
CA PHE A 197 11.77 4.61 -5.23
C PHE A 197 10.42 4.95 -4.61
N ASN A 198 10.42 5.46 -3.37
CA ASN A 198 9.20 5.76 -2.61
C ASN A 198 8.27 4.56 -2.41
N THR A 199 8.85 3.37 -2.29
CA THR A 199 8.16 2.10 -2.02
C THR A 199 8.23 1.72 -0.55
N VAL A 200 7.48 0.69 -0.13
CA VAL A 200 7.41 0.21 1.25
C VAL A 200 8.78 -0.28 1.77
N ILE A 201 9.24 0.25 2.90
CA ILE A 201 10.48 -0.21 3.57
C ILE A 201 10.22 -1.51 4.35
N VAL A 202 9.31 -1.45 5.30
CA VAL A 202 8.92 -2.58 6.15
C VAL A 202 7.60 -3.11 5.64
N THR A 203 7.56 -4.39 5.28
CA THR A 203 6.31 -5.05 4.88
C THR A 203 5.83 -5.92 6.05
N PRO A 204 4.88 -5.43 6.88
CA PRO A 204 4.19 -6.28 7.86
C PRO A 204 3.72 -7.61 7.24
N SER A 205 3.81 -8.68 8.03
CA SER A 205 3.25 -9.97 7.64
C SER A 205 1.72 -9.88 7.55
N VAL A 206 1.11 -10.73 6.74
CA VAL A 206 -0.36 -10.83 6.64
C VAL A 206 -0.99 -11.14 8.02
N GLU A 207 -0.26 -11.86 8.88
CA GLU A 207 -0.67 -12.17 10.24
C GLU A 207 -0.71 -10.94 11.15
N SER A 208 0.23 -10.01 10.98
CA SER A 208 0.37 -8.82 11.83
C SER A 208 -0.42 -7.62 11.34
N VAL A 209 -0.82 -7.56 10.07
CA VAL A 209 -1.77 -6.54 9.59
C VAL A 209 -3.14 -6.80 10.21
N ARG A 210 -3.68 -5.79 10.91
CA ARG A 210 -5.08 -5.77 11.33
C ARG A 210 -5.94 -5.28 10.19
N GLU A 211 -5.62 -4.13 9.65
CA GLU A 211 -6.33 -3.48 8.55
C GLU A 211 -5.43 -2.39 7.97
N PHE A 212 -5.80 -1.88 6.81
CA PHE A 212 -5.20 -0.64 6.33
C PHE A 212 -6.23 0.21 5.59
N LYS A 213 -6.10 1.53 5.73
CA LYS A 213 -6.94 2.51 5.05
C LYS A 213 -6.19 3.08 3.86
N VAL A 214 -6.83 3.05 2.70
CA VAL A 214 -6.33 3.67 1.47
C VAL A 214 -7.11 4.94 1.24
N LEU A 215 -6.44 6.08 1.34
CA LEU A 215 -6.98 7.40 1.09
C LEU A 215 -6.56 7.88 -0.30
N THR A 216 -7.51 8.38 -1.08
CA THR A 216 -7.26 8.93 -2.42
C THR A 216 -7.97 10.27 -2.58
N GLY A 217 -7.37 11.21 -3.31
CA GLY A 217 -7.99 12.50 -3.58
C GLY A 217 -7.98 13.43 -2.35
N THR A 218 -9.10 13.50 -1.64
CA THR A 218 -9.27 14.40 -0.48
C THR A 218 -9.04 13.64 0.81
N PHE A 219 -8.05 14.05 1.59
CA PHE A 219 -7.78 13.54 2.93
C PHE A 219 -7.22 14.66 3.84
N SER A 220 -7.21 14.41 5.15
CA SER A 220 -6.76 15.37 6.16
C SER A 220 -5.32 15.85 5.93
N ALA A 221 -5.05 17.11 6.31
CA ALA A 221 -3.73 17.73 6.19
C ALA A 221 -2.66 17.08 7.10
N GLU A 222 -3.07 16.25 8.06
CA GLU A 222 -2.14 15.45 8.87
C GLU A 222 -1.32 14.47 8.02
N PHE A 223 -1.86 14.06 6.87
CA PHE A 223 -1.13 13.27 5.88
C PHE A 223 -0.33 14.22 4.98
N GLY A 224 0.88 14.57 5.42
CA GLY A 224 1.72 15.59 4.78
C GLY A 224 2.37 15.21 3.45
N ARG A 225 2.03 14.05 2.84
CA ARG A 225 2.73 13.54 1.65
C ARG A 225 1.83 12.71 0.73
N GLY A 226 1.90 13.04 -0.56
CA GLY A 226 1.52 12.14 -1.64
C GLY A 226 0.14 12.36 -2.26
N ALA A 227 -0.11 11.71 -3.39
CA ALA A 227 -1.38 11.69 -4.11
C ALA A 227 -2.37 10.62 -3.58
N GLY A 228 -1.82 9.63 -2.88
CA GLY A 228 -2.57 8.64 -2.12
C GLY A 228 -1.79 8.28 -0.86
N VAL A 229 -2.52 7.88 0.18
CA VAL A 229 -1.96 7.53 1.49
C VAL A 229 -2.47 6.15 1.87
N VAL A 230 -1.56 5.26 2.24
CA VAL A 230 -1.90 3.95 2.77
C VAL A 230 -1.47 3.90 4.23
N SER A 231 -2.46 3.86 5.13
CA SER A 231 -2.22 3.80 6.57
C SER A 231 -2.49 2.40 7.09
N VAL A 232 -1.42 1.65 7.37
CA VAL A 232 -1.47 0.29 7.89
C VAL A 232 -1.53 0.33 9.41
N SER A 233 -2.47 -0.42 10.00
CA SER A 233 -2.51 -0.69 11.44
C SER A 233 -2.12 -2.14 11.70
N THR A 234 -1.17 -2.34 12.60
CA THR A 234 -0.77 -3.67 13.04
C THR A 234 -1.59 -4.14 14.24
N LYS A 235 -1.61 -5.45 14.45
CA LYS A 235 -2.28 -6.07 15.58
C LYS A 235 -1.53 -5.80 16.87
N SER A 236 -2.31 -5.68 17.94
CA SER A 236 -1.81 -5.64 19.32
C SER A 236 -2.39 -6.81 20.11
N GLY A 237 -1.75 -7.17 21.22
CA GLY A 237 -2.25 -8.24 22.09
C GLY A 237 -3.58 -7.89 22.77
N ASN A 238 -4.29 -8.93 23.22
CA ASN A 238 -5.56 -8.82 23.93
C ASN A 238 -5.57 -9.79 25.15
N ASN A 239 -6.70 -9.91 25.85
CA ASN A 239 -6.80 -10.79 27.04
C ASN A 239 -6.80 -12.30 26.74
N GLU A 240 -6.90 -12.68 25.47
CA GLU A 240 -6.97 -14.05 25.02
C GLU A 240 -5.68 -14.44 24.30
N ILE A 241 -5.18 -15.64 24.58
CA ILE A 241 -3.98 -16.12 23.87
C ILE A 241 -4.40 -16.59 22.48
N HIS A 242 -3.82 -16.00 21.45
CA HIS A 242 -4.05 -16.38 20.07
C HIS A 242 -2.73 -16.53 19.33
N GLY A 243 -2.61 -17.59 18.55
CA GLY A 243 -1.45 -17.81 17.70
C GLY A 243 -1.80 -18.44 16.37
N THR A 244 -0.89 -18.33 15.42
CA THR A 244 -1.00 -18.94 14.09
C THR A 244 0.39 -19.38 13.67
N ALA A 245 0.49 -20.53 12.99
CA ALA A 245 1.71 -20.96 12.31
C ALA A 245 1.35 -21.35 10.88
N PHE A 246 2.25 -21.10 9.93
CA PHE A 246 1.99 -21.31 8.51
C PHE A 246 3.23 -21.72 7.74
N GLU A 247 3.01 -22.41 6.61
CA GLU A 247 3.97 -22.72 5.56
C GLU A 247 3.22 -22.71 4.22
N TYR A 248 3.74 -22.00 3.23
CA TYR A 248 3.25 -21.97 1.86
C TYR A 248 4.37 -22.36 0.92
N LEU A 249 4.19 -23.51 0.26
CA LEU A 249 5.09 -24.02 -0.75
C LEU A 249 4.59 -23.66 -2.15
N ARG A 250 5.49 -23.17 -3.00
CA ARG A 250 5.28 -23.06 -4.44
C ARG A 250 6.52 -23.53 -5.17
N ASN A 251 6.36 -24.50 -6.07
CA ASN A 251 7.50 -25.06 -6.78
C ASN A 251 7.24 -25.42 -8.25
N GLU A 252 8.28 -25.78 -8.99
CA GLU A 252 8.16 -26.18 -10.40
C GLU A 252 7.42 -27.50 -10.62
N VAL A 253 7.12 -28.29 -9.58
CA VAL A 253 6.34 -29.52 -9.73
C VAL A 253 4.87 -29.19 -9.91
N PHE A 254 4.36 -28.23 -9.14
CA PHE A 254 2.95 -27.83 -9.17
C PHE A 254 2.64 -26.71 -10.18
N ASP A 255 3.58 -25.80 -10.42
CA ASP A 255 3.37 -24.69 -11.35
C ASP A 255 3.33 -25.16 -12.82
N ALA A 256 2.73 -24.38 -13.72
CA ALA A 256 2.86 -24.61 -15.16
C ALA A 256 4.27 -24.24 -15.67
N ARG A 257 4.66 -24.73 -16.85
CA ARG A 257 5.89 -24.30 -17.54
C ARG A 257 5.73 -22.86 -18.03
N ASN A 258 6.77 -22.04 -17.88
CA ASN A 258 6.80 -20.70 -18.47
C ASN A 258 6.63 -20.78 -20.00
N PHE A 259 5.70 -20.00 -20.55
CA PHE A 259 5.36 -19.97 -21.98
C PHE A 259 6.59 -19.76 -22.89
N PHE A 260 7.56 -18.95 -22.46
CA PHE A 260 8.76 -18.63 -23.22
C PHE A 260 9.88 -19.67 -23.07
N ALA A 261 9.81 -20.56 -22.07
CA ALA A 261 10.76 -21.66 -21.87
C ALA A 261 10.28 -22.93 -22.59
N LYS A 262 10.24 -22.88 -23.93
CA LYS A 262 9.76 -23.98 -24.78
C LYS A 262 10.62 -25.24 -24.63
N ALA A 263 9.99 -26.42 -24.72
CA ALA A 263 10.72 -27.67 -24.80
C ALA A 263 11.63 -27.69 -26.05
N PRO A 264 12.81 -28.34 -26.01
CA PRO A 264 13.31 -29.26 -24.97
C PRO A 264 14.04 -28.57 -23.79
N ALA A 265 14.04 -27.23 -23.70
CA ALA A 265 14.72 -26.54 -22.61
C ALA A 265 14.20 -26.99 -21.24
N LYS A 266 15.09 -27.07 -20.24
CA LYS A 266 14.71 -27.42 -18.87
C LYS A 266 13.72 -26.37 -18.34
N LYS A 267 12.69 -26.82 -17.63
CA LYS A 267 11.79 -25.90 -16.93
C LYS A 267 12.61 -25.07 -15.93
N PRO A 268 12.45 -23.73 -15.90
CA PRO A 268 13.16 -22.90 -14.94
C PRO A 268 12.87 -23.38 -13.50
N PRO A 269 13.88 -23.52 -12.64
CA PRO A 269 13.66 -23.93 -11.26
C PRO A 269 12.79 -22.89 -10.53
N LEU A 270 11.90 -23.37 -9.67
CA LEU A 270 11.14 -22.54 -8.76
C LEU A 270 10.98 -23.35 -7.48
N ASP A 271 11.53 -22.86 -6.38
CA ASP A 271 11.31 -23.43 -5.06
C ASP A 271 11.15 -22.28 -4.07
N ARG A 272 9.93 -22.06 -3.61
CA ARG A 272 9.55 -20.93 -2.76
C ARG A 272 8.82 -21.45 -1.53
N HIS A 273 9.40 -21.14 -0.37
CA HIS A 273 8.86 -21.40 0.95
C HIS A 273 8.55 -20.07 1.63
N GLN A 274 7.31 -19.91 2.09
CA GLN A 274 6.90 -18.77 2.92
C GLN A 274 6.32 -19.29 4.22
N TYR A 275 7.02 -19.04 5.31
CA TYR A 275 6.71 -19.67 6.60
C TYR A 275 6.82 -18.69 7.74
N GLY A 276 6.18 -19.03 8.85
CA GLY A 276 6.17 -18.12 9.97
C GLY A 276 5.15 -18.47 11.01
N PHE A 277 5.05 -17.57 11.99
CA PHE A 277 4.08 -17.66 13.06
C PHE A 277 3.74 -16.28 13.61
N SER A 278 2.62 -16.20 14.32
CA SER A 278 2.28 -15.08 15.19
C SER A 278 1.77 -15.60 16.52
N LEU A 279 1.98 -14.83 17.58
CA LEU A 279 1.50 -15.10 18.93
C LEU A 279 1.13 -13.79 19.61
N SER A 280 0.00 -13.78 20.31
CA SER A 280 -0.50 -12.63 21.03
C SER A 280 -1.18 -13.06 22.32
N GLY A 281 -1.24 -12.16 23.29
CA GLY A 281 -1.96 -12.39 24.54
C GLY A 281 -1.60 -11.39 25.63
N PRO A 282 -2.09 -11.60 26.86
CA PRO A 282 -1.80 -10.75 27.99
C PRO A 282 -0.48 -11.16 28.66
N VAL A 283 0.36 -10.18 28.99
CA VAL A 283 1.37 -10.33 30.05
C VAL A 283 0.68 -10.17 31.41
N MET A 284 -0.21 -9.19 31.50
CA MET A 284 -1.08 -8.96 32.65
C MET A 284 -2.48 -8.58 32.13
N LYS A 285 -3.48 -9.38 32.48
CA LYS A 285 -4.86 -9.16 32.02
C LYS A 285 -5.33 -7.74 32.34
N ASN A 286 -6.06 -7.15 31.39
CA ASN A 286 -6.58 -5.79 31.46
C ASN A 286 -5.53 -4.68 31.61
N LYS A 287 -4.23 -4.96 31.44
CA LYS A 287 -3.17 -3.95 31.63
C LYS A 287 -2.06 -3.99 30.59
N THR A 288 -1.44 -5.16 30.40
CA THR A 288 -0.25 -5.28 29.55
C THR A 288 -0.39 -6.47 28.63
N PHE A 289 -0.17 -6.23 27.35
CA PHE A 289 -0.39 -7.20 26.28
C PHE A 289 0.85 -7.27 25.39
N PHE A 290 1.03 -8.41 24.72
CA PHE A 290 2.10 -8.61 23.75
C PHE A 290 1.53 -9.12 22.42
N PHE A 291 2.24 -8.80 21.35
CA PHE A 291 2.07 -9.37 20.02
C PHE A 291 3.47 -9.60 19.45
N VAL A 292 3.70 -10.77 18.87
CA VAL A 292 4.95 -11.16 18.22
C VAL A 292 4.59 -11.88 16.93
N ASP A 293 5.31 -11.58 15.86
CA ASP A 293 5.25 -12.33 14.62
C ASP A 293 6.63 -12.54 14.00
N TYR A 294 6.71 -13.56 13.16
CA TYR A 294 7.86 -13.86 12.33
C TYR A 294 7.37 -14.36 10.98
N ALA A 295 7.91 -13.80 9.90
CA ALA A 295 7.68 -14.26 8.54
C ALA A 295 9.01 -14.38 7.80
N GLY A 296 9.22 -15.54 7.18
CA GLY A 296 10.39 -15.86 6.37
C GLY A 296 9.99 -16.21 4.94
N LEU A 297 10.80 -15.77 3.98
CA LEU A 297 10.74 -16.16 2.59
C LEU A 297 12.08 -16.79 2.20
N LYS A 298 12.05 -18.05 1.76
CA LYS A 298 13.20 -18.71 1.13
C LYS A 298 12.81 -19.04 -0.31
N GLU A 299 13.53 -18.47 -1.26
CA GLU A 299 13.22 -18.62 -2.68
C GLU A 299 14.47 -18.94 -3.49
N SER A 300 14.34 -19.93 -4.38
CA SER A 300 15.20 -20.17 -5.52
C SER A 300 14.36 -20.10 -6.78
N ARG A 301 14.70 -19.20 -7.70
CA ARG A 301 13.91 -18.99 -8.93
C ARG A 301 14.79 -18.72 -10.13
N GLY A 302 14.56 -19.47 -11.20
CA GLY A 302 15.08 -19.19 -12.52
C GLY A 302 14.19 -18.19 -13.26
N LEU A 303 14.78 -17.08 -13.71
CA LEU A 303 14.11 -16.12 -14.59
C LEU A 303 14.46 -16.42 -16.05
N THR A 304 13.45 -16.44 -16.91
CA THR A 304 13.63 -16.59 -18.35
C THR A 304 13.50 -15.22 -18.99
N PHE A 305 14.58 -14.74 -19.60
CA PHE A 305 14.59 -13.49 -20.35
C PHE A 305 14.65 -13.80 -21.84
N VAL A 306 13.78 -13.14 -22.63
CA VAL A 306 13.88 -13.10 -24.09
C VAL A 306 14.23 -11.67 -24.44
N ASN A 307 15.50 -11.44 -24.76
CA ASN A 307 16.01 -10.12 -25.10
C ASN A 307 16.37 -10.10 -26.58
N THR A 308 16.13 -8.95 -27.22
CA THR A 308 16.72 -8.67 -28.53
C THR A 308 18.09 -8.04 -28.30
N VAL A 309 19.14 -8.64 -28.86
CA VAL A 309 20.51 -8.15 -28.74
C VAL A 309 21.06 -7.79 -30.12
N PRO A 310 22.04 -6.86 -30.22
CA PRO A 310 22.64 -6.52 -31.49
C PRO A 310 23.31 -7.74 -32.15
N THR A 311 23.05 -7.95 -33.44
CA THR A 311 23.75 -8.95 -34.26
C THR A 311 25.23 -8.58 -34.39
N GLU A 312 26.07 -9.52 -34.82
CA GLU A 312 27.49 -9.23 -35.05
C GLU A 312 27.70 -8.06 -36.03
N LYS A 313 26.89 -7.99 -37.09
CA LYS A 313 26.91 -6.90 -38.07
C LYS A 313 26.57 -5.56 -37.45
N THR A 314 25.47 -5.51 -36.70
CA THR A 314 25.00 -4.30 -36.01
C THR A 314 26.08 -3.74 -35.08
N ARG A 315 26.83 -4.60 -34.37
CA ARG A 315 27.93 -4.17 -33.48
C ARG A 315 29.07 -3.49 -34.22
N ARG A 316 29.29 -3.83 -35.48
CA ARG A 316 30.34 -3.27 -36.33
C ARG A 316 29.84 -2.11 -37.20
N GLY A 317 28.63 -1.60 -36.92
CA GLY A 317 28.04 -0.49 -37.66
C GLY A 317 27.39 -0.89 -38.99
N ASP A 318 27.22 -2.19 -39.25
CA ASP A 318 26.50 -2.70 -40.42
C ASP A 318 25.03 -2.96 -40.05
N PHE A 319 24.14 -2.13 -40.58
CA PHE A 319 22.69 -2.23 -40.40
C PHE A 319 22.00 -2.64 -41.70
N SER A 320 22.71 -3.24 -42.65
CA SER A 320 22.18 -3.65 -43.97
C SER A 320 21.03 -4.66 -43.86
N ASP A 321 20.94 -5.41 -42.76
CA ASP A 321 19.89 -6.36 -42.41
C ASP A 321 18.92 -5.86 -41.32
N TYR A 322 19.02 -4.59 -40.91
CA TYR A 322 18.16 -4.03 -39.86
C TYR A 322 16.74 -3.79 -40.39
N ARG A 323 15.79 -4.64 -40.00
CA ARG A 323 14.39 -4.63 -40.48
C ARG A 323 13.39 -4.30 -39.37
N ASP A 324 12.27 -3.69 -39.74
CA ASP A 324 11.11 -3.54 -38.86
C ASP A 324 10.32 -4.87 -38.74
N LEU A 325 9.27 -4.88 -37.91
CA LEU A 325 8.39 -6.05 -37.72
C LEU A 325 7.64 -6.50 -38.98
N ARG A 326 7.60 -5.66 -40.02
CA ARG A 326 6.96 -5.93 -41.32
C ARG A 326 7.97 -6.35 -42.39
N GLY A 327 9.26 -6.43 -42.03
CA GLY A 327 10.34 -6.81 -42.95
C GLY A 327 10.90 -5.65 -43.79
N ASN A 328 10.54 -4.40 -43.52
CA ASN A 328 11.10 -3.25 -44.24
C ASN A 328 12.46 -2.84 -43.66
N LEU A 329 13.41 -2.46 -44.50
CA LEU A 329 14.69 -1.90 -44.07
C LEU A 329 14.46 -0.61 -43.27
N ILE A 330 15.05 -0.53 -42.08
CA ILE A 330 15.09 0.69 -41.27
C ILE A 330 16.33 1.48 -41.70
N PRO A 331 16.19 2.61 -42.42
CA PRO A 331 17.33 3.40 -42.84
C PRO A 331 18.02 4.07 -41.65
N ILE A 332 19.34 4.00 -41.62
CA ILE A 332 20.20 4.70 -40.68
C ILE A 332 20.74 5.95 -41.36
N TYR A 333 20.49 7.10 -40.76
CA TYR A 333 20.83 8.39 -41.32
C TYR A 333 22.13 8.95 -40.76
N ASP A 334 22.86 9.66 -41.60
CA ASP A 334 24.07 10.37 -41.23
C ASP A 334 23.71 11.63 -40.42
N PRO A 335 24.05 11.70 -39.11
CA PRO A 335 23.75 12.88 -38.29
C PRO A 335 24.47 14.15 -38.75
N LEU A 336 25.60 14.04 -39.47
CA LEU A 336 26.38 15.19 -39.94
C LEU A 336 25.75 15.88 -41.17
N THR A 337 24.75 15.25 -41.80
CA THR A 337 24.05 15.79 -42.97
C THR A 337 22.74 16.52 -42.62
N THR A 338 22.49 16.71 -41.32
CA THR A 338 21.27 17.36 -40.82
C THR A 338 21.12 18.76 -41.41
N ARG A 339 19.99 18.99 -42.08
CA ARG A 339 19.64 20.28 -42.69
C ARG A 339 18.14 20.56 -42.55
N LEU A 340 17.74 21.82 -42.62
CA LEU A 340 16.32 22.19 -42.64
C LEU A 340 15.64 21.60 -43.88
N ASN A 341 14.42 21.09 -43.72
CA ASN A 341 13.60 20.65 -44.85
C ASN A 341 12.96 21.87 -45.52
N PRO A 342 13.30 22.20 -46.79
CA PRO A 342 12.68 23.32 -47.49
C PRO A 342 11.17 23.14 -47.75
N ALA A 343 10.69 21.89 -47.73
CA ALA A 343 9.28 21.54 -47.93
C ALA A 343 8.50 21.39 -46.62
N PHE A 344 9.09 21.79 -45.49
CA PHE A 344 8.39 21.76 -44.20
C PHE A 344 7.26 22.80 -44.17
N ASP A 345 6.07 22.36 -43.79
CA ASP A 345 4.90 23.21 -43.58
C ASP A 345 4.66 23.41 -42.08
N PRO A 346 4.88 24.62 -41.52
CA PRO A 346 4.70 24.90 -40.10
C PRO A 346 3.23 24.88 -39.65
N SER A 347 2.27 24.89 -40.59
CA SER A 347 0.84 24.78 -40.27
C SER A 347 0.40 23.34 -39.97
N ARG A 348 1.25 22.35 -40.28
CA ARG A 348 0.98 20.91 -40.08
C ARG A 348 1.89 20.35 -38.99
N PRO A 349 1.42 19.38 -38.18
CA PRO A 349 2.27 18.73 -37.18
C PRO A 349 3.52 18.09 -37.80
N VAL A 350 4.63 18.11 -37.06
CA VAL A 350 5.86 17.40 -37.45
C VAL A 350 5.58 15.90 -37.51
N SER A 351 5.89 15.28 -38.64
CA SER A 351 5.62 13.86 -38.88
C SER A 351 6.57 13.30 -39.95
N GLY A 352 6.53 11.98 -40.19
CA GLY A 352 7.33 11.35 -41.25
C GLY A 352 7.06 11.89 -42.66
N THR A 353 5.87 12.45 -42.91
CA THR A 353 5.50 13.06 -44.19
C THR A 353 5.59 14.60 -44.19
N ASN A 354 5.94 15.21 -43.05
CA ASN A 354 6.22 16.65 -42.89
C ASN A 354 7.39 16.86 -41.90
N PRO A 355 8.61 16.37 -42.22
CA PRO A 355 9.73 16.49 -41.30
C PRO A 355 10.30 17.91 -41.31
N GLN A 356 10.69 18.44 -40.15
CA GLN A 356 11.33 19.76 -40.06
C GLN A 356 12.79 19.73 -40.55
N PHE A 357 13.46 18.58 -40.40
CA PHE A 357 14.86 18.38 -40.79
C PHE A 357 14.99 17.16 -41.70
N LEU A 358 15.93 17.22 -42.64
CA LEU A 358 16.34 16.11 -43.49
C LEU A 358 17.75 15.66 -43.11
N ARG A 359 18.01 14.37 -43.31
CA ARG A 359 19.34 13.75 -43.23
C ARG A 359 19.48 12.80 -44.41
N ASP A 360 20.70 12.62 -44.88
CA ASP A 360 21.02 11.64 -45.92
C ASP A 360 21.26 10.27 -45.27
N PRO A 361 20.75 9.17 -45.86
CA PRO A 361 21.01 7.83 -45.36
C PRO A 361 22.48 7.45 -45.56
N PHE A 362 23.03 6.63 -44.65
CA PHE A 362 24.32 6.01 -44.90
C PHE A 362 24.23 5.06 -46.11
N PRO A 363 25.17 5.13 -47.07
CA PRO A 363 25.23 4.19 -48.17
C PRO A 363 25.23 2.73 -47.68
N GLY A 364 24.35 1.89 -48.24
CA GLY A 364 24.22 0.49 -47.86
C GLY A 364 23.73 0.23 -46.44
N ASN A 365 23.31 1.27 -45.70
CA ASN A 365 22.99 1.21 -44.28
C ASN A 365 24.20 0.83 -43.40
N ILE A 366 25.42 1.19 -43.83
CA ILE A 366 26.67 0.88 -43.13
C ILE A 366 27.34 2.16 -42.67
N ILE A 367 27.59 2.27 -41.37
CA ILE A 367 28.36 3.36 -40.79
C ILE A 367 29.85 3.08 -41.04
N PRO A 368 30.60 4.02 -41.66
CA PRO A 368 32.04 3.83 -41.86
C PRO A 368 32.78 3.59 -40.54
N PRO A 369 33.74 2.64 -40.46
CA PRO A 369 34.46 2.33 -39.22
C PRO A 369 35.13 3.54 -38.57
N SER A 370 35.65 4.48 -39.37
CA SER A 370 36.26 5.73 -38.89
C SER A 370 35.28 6.67 -38.18
N ARG A 371 33.98 6.40 -38.27
CA ARG A 371 32.91 7.19 -37.65
C ARG A 371 32.23 6.48 -36.50
N LEU A 372 32.67 5.28 -36.16
CA LEU A 372 32.21 4.55 -34.98
C LEU A 372 32.94 5.08 -33.75
N ASN A 373 32.17 5.44 -32.72
CA ASN A 373 32.72 5.88 -31.46
C ASN A 373 33.21 4.67 -30.65
N GLN A 374 34.44 4.75 -30.12
CA GLN A 374 35.04 3.64 -29.36
C GLN A 374 34.25 3.26 -28.10
N VAL A 375 33.65 4.23 -27.40
CA VAL A 375 32.79 3.96 -26.23
C VAL A 375 31.55 3.18 -26.66
N GLY A 376 30.93 3.54 -27.78
CA GLY A 376 29.80 2.81 -28.35
C GLY A 376 30.15 1.36 -28.70
N LEU A 377 31.32 1.14 -29.32
CA LEU A 377 31.83 -0.21 -29.62
C LEU A 377 32.07 -1.03 -28.34
N ASN A 378 32.66 -0.41 -27.31
CA ASN A 378 32.89 -1.06 -26.02
C ASN A 378 31.58 -1.47 -25.35
N VAL A 379 30.55 -0.60 -25.36
CA VAL A 379 29.22 -0.93 -24.82
C VAL A 379 28.56 -2.06 -25.62
N ALA A 380 28.61 -2.00 -26.96
CA ALA A 380 28.07 -3.05 -27.81
C ALA A 380 28.74 -4.41 -27.59
N SER A 381 30.02 -4.43 -27.19
CA SER A 381 30.76 -5.66 -26.90
C SER A 381 30.31 -6.39 -25.64
N ILE A 382 29.63 -5.69 -24.70
CA ILE A 382 29.13 -6.27 -23.43
C ILE A 382 27.93 -7.18 -23.66
N TYR A 383 27.15 -6.94 -24.72
CA TYR A 383 26.00 -7.79 -25.04
C TYR A 383 26.46 -9.18 -25.54
N PRO A 384 25.74 -10.27 -25.25
CA PRO A 384 25.96 -11.56 -25.90
C PRO A 384 25.46 -11.54 -27.36
N LEU A 385 26.06 -12.33 -28.24
CA LEU A 385 25.54 -12.50 -29.61
C LEU A 385 24.16 -13.19 -29.57
N PRO A 386 23.27 -12.93 -30.56
CA PRO A 386 21.92 -13.50 -30.60
C PRO A 386 21.84 -15.02 -30.53
#